data_AF-A0A442FUA2-F1
#
_entry.id   AF-A0A442FUA2-F1
#
_cell.length_a   1.000
_cell.length_b   1.000
_cell.length_c   1.000
_cell.angle_alpha   90.00
_cell.angle_beta   90.00
_cell.angle_gamma   90.00
#
_symmetry.space_group_name_H-M   'P 1'
#
loop_
_entity.id
_entity.type
_entity.pdbx_description
1 polymer ?
#
loop_
_entity_poly.entity_id
_entity_poly.type
_entity_poly.pdbx_seq_one_letter_code
_entity_poly.pdbx_strand_id
1 'polypeptide(L)'
;MTAAKKKVQISVYLDPAVREGLVEYAARRDRSQSLIAEAAIASFLSPDADAQREAAISKRLDRIDRRIARLERDLCISIETLAVFIRFWLATTPALPEPMAQAARAKASDRYDSFVSALGRRLAKGPNLRQEIPEDVASPINPEQD
;
A
#
# COMPACT_ATOMS: atom_id res chain seq x y z
N MET A 1 1.42 -24.30 47.45
CA MET A 1 0.49 -23.16 47.46
C MET A 1 1.30 -21.89 47.60
N THR A 2 1.62 -21.23 46.49
CA THR A 2 2.42 -19.99 46.46
C THR A 2 1.54 -18.83 46.91
N ALA A 3 1.88 -18.21 48.05
CA ALA A 3 1.15 -17.08 48.58
C ALA A 3 1.16 -15.91 47.58
N ALA A 4 -0.03 -15.43 47.20
CA ALA A 4 -0.17 -14.27 46.33
C ALA A 4 0.54 -13.06 46.96
N LYS A 5 1.52 -12.49 46.23
CA LYS A 5 2.26 -11.31 46.65
C LYS A 5 1.26 -10.17 46.89
N LYS A 6 1.22 -9.61 48.10
CA LYS A 6 0.30 -8.50 48.43
C LYS A 6 0.62 -7.28 47.56
N LYS A 7 -0.37 -6.80 46.81
CA LYS A 7 -0.28 -5.55 46.03
C LYS A 7 -0.24 -4.35 46.98
N VAL A 8 0.53 -3.32 46.63
CA VAL A 8 0.62 -2.07 47.40
C VAL A 8 -0.52 -1.15 46.96
N GLN A 9 -1.30 -0.63 47.91
CA GLN A 9 -2.34 0.35 47.62
C GLN A 9 -1.70 1.72 47.38
N ILE A 10 -2.05 2.37 46.27
CA ILE A 10 -1.65 3.73 45.94
C ILE A 10 -2.89 4.62 45.91
N SER A 11 -2.78 5.84 46.46
CA SER A 11 -3.80 6.88 46.34
C SER A 11 -3.26 7.96 45.42
N VAL A 12 -3.88 8.13 44.26
CA VAL A 12 -3.50 9.10 43.23
C VAL A 12 -4.73 9.85 42.76
N TYR A 13 -4.58 11.14 42.55
CA TYR A 13 -5.63 11.97 41.98
C TYR A 13 -5.66 11.77 40.46
N LEU A 14 -6.84 11.50 39.94
CA LEU A 14 -7.10 11.40 38.50
C LEU A 14 -8.05 12.52 38.10
N ASP A 15 -7.81 13.09 36.93
CA ASP A 15 -8.79 13.96 36.29
C ASP A 15 -10.15 13.22 36.18
N PRO A 16 -11.30 13.88 36.42
CA PRO A 16 -12.60 13.25 36.37
C PRO A 16 -12.89 12.50 35.08
N ALA A 17 -12.46 13.03 33.93
CA ALA A 17 -12.66 12.39 32.63
C ALA A 17 -11.81 11.12 32.48
N VAL A 18 -10.59 11.12 33.01
CA VAL A 18 -9.71 9.93 33.01
C VAL A 18 -10.27 8.83 33.91
N ARG A 19 -10.81 9.20 35.08
CA ARG A 19 -11.47 8.25 35.98
C ARG A 19 -12.68 7.59 35.31
N GLU A 20 -13.51 8.39 34.64
CA GLU A 20 -14.68 7.89 33.92
C GLU A 20 -14.29 6.94 32.78
N GLY A 21 -13.28 7.31 31.98
CA GLY A 21 -12.74 6.45 30.94
C GLY A 21 -12.19 5.12 31.49
N LEU A 22 -11.52 5.13 32.65
CA LEU A 22 -11.06 3.90 33.31
C LEU A 22 -12.23 3.00 33.74
N VAL A 23 -13.28 3.59 34.33
CA VAL A 23 -14.48 2.86 34.75
C VAL A 23 -15.15 2.20 33.55
N GLU A 24 -15.37 2.96 32.48
CA GLU A 24 -16.02 2.47 31.27
C GLU A 24 -15.19 1.40 30.56
N TYR A 25 -13.87 1.59 30.47
CA TYR A 25 -12.96 0.62 29.85
C TYR A 25 -12.92 -0.70 30.64
N ALA A 26 -12.91 -0.62 31.97
CA ALA A 26 -12.95 -1.77 32.87
C ALA A 26 -14.28 -2.54 32.74
N ALA A 27 -15.40 -1.82 32.72
CA ALA A 27 -16.74 -2.40 32.54
C ALA A 27 -16.89 -3.11 31.18
N ARG A 28 -16.42 -2.49 30.09
CA ARG A 28 -16.45 -3.08 28.73
C ARG A 28 -15.69 -4.40 28.61
N ARG A 29 -14.74 -4.68 29.51
CA ARG A 29 -13.89 -5.88 29.49
C ARG A 29 -14.14 -6.85 30.64
N ASP A 30 -15.13 -6.57 31.50
CA ASP A 30 -15.41 -7.33 32.72
C ASP A 30 -14.16 -7.53 33.59
N ARG A 31 -13.38 -6.45 33.79
CA ARG A 31 -12.15 -6.44 34.60
C ARG A 31 -12.22 -5.39 35.71
N SER A 32 -11.47 -5.60 36.79
CA SER A 32 -11.39 -4.61 37.87
C SER A 32 -10.56 -3.38 37.44
N GLN A 33 -10.96 -2.19 37.89
CA GLN A 33 -10.24 -0.95 37.61
C GLN A 33 -8.78 -1.02 38.08
N SER A 34 -8.53 -1.62 39.25
CA SER A 34 -7.18 -1.81 39.78
C SER A 34 -6.30 -2.69 38.87
N LEU A 35 -6.86 -3.73 38.25
CA LEU A 35 -6.12 -4.57 37.30
C LEU A 35 -5.77 -3.77 36.02
N ILE A 36 -6.73 -3.01 35.49
CA ILE A 36 -6.51 -2.18 34.30
C ILE A 36 -5.48 -1.08 34.60
N ALA A 37 -5.59 -0.42 35.75
CA ALA A 37 -4.67 0.63 36.17
C ALA A 37 -3.24 0.09 36.37
N GLU A 38 -3.09 -1.06 37.03
CA GLU A 38 -1.78 -1.71 37.20
C GLU A 38 -1.17 -2.08 35.84
N ALA A 39 -1.96 -2.68 34.94
CA ALA A 39 -1.48 -3.04 33.61
C ALA A 39 -1.08 -1.82 32.77
N ALA A 40 -1.85 -0.72 32.86
CA ALA A 40 -1.54 0.53 32.17
C ALA A 40 -0.25 1.14 32.72
N ILE A 41 -0.07 1.21 34.04
CA ILE A 41 1.14 1.73 34.69
C ILE A 41 2.35 0.86 34.36
N ALA A 42 2.22 -0.47 34.45
CA ALA A 42 3.28 -1.41 34.12
C ALA A 42 3.68 -1.31 32.64
N SER A 43 2.71 -1.14 31.74
CA SER A 43 2.96 -0.92 30.31
C SER A 43 3.66 0.42 30.05
N PHE A 44 3.27 1.49 30.76
CA PHE A 44 3.86 2.81 30.60
C PHE A 44 5.31 2.87 31.11
N LEU A 45 5.60 2.16 32.21
CA LEU A 45 6.93 2.12 32.81
C LEU A 45 7.86 1.08 32.16
N SER A 46 7.39 0.31 31.17
CA SER A 46 8.22 -0.69 30.51
C SER A 46 9.10 -0.04 29.43
N PRO A 47 10.45 -0.09 29.56
CA PRO A 47 11.36 0.42 28.52
C PRO A 47 11.22 -0.32 27.19
N ASP A 48 10.63 -1.51 27.22
CA ASP A 48 10.55 -2.43 26.09
C ASP A 48 9.31 -2.16 25.22
N ALA A 49 8.26 -1.55 25.77
CA ALA A 49 7.01 -1.35 25.04
C ALA A 49 7.14 -0.33 23.91
N ASP A 50 7.83 0.79 24.16
CA ASP A 50 8.05 1.82 23.16
C ASP A 50 9.08 1.36 22.12
N ALA A 51 10.19 0.74 22.56
CA ALA A 51 11.21 0.19 21.68
C ALA A 51 10.65 -0.92 20.75
N GLN A 52 9.79 -1.80 21.26
CA GLN A 52 9.15 -2.84 20.44
C GLN A 52 8.16 -2.26 19.44
N ARG A 53 7.38 -1.24 19.83
CA ARG A 53 6.46 -0.55 18.92
C ARG A 53 7.21 0.16 17.80
N GLU A 54 8.27 0.88 18.14
CA GLU A 54 9.12 1.56 17.18
C GLU A 54 9.77 0.56 16.22
N ALA A 55 10.35 -0.53 16.73
CA ALA A 55 10.92 -1.59 15.91
C ALA A 55 9.88 -2.26 14.98
N ALA A 56 8.64 -2.45 15.43
CA ALA A 56 7.57 -2.99 14.61
C ALA A 56 7.16 -2.03 13.48
N ILE A 57 7.13 -0.72 13.76
CA ILE A 57 6.87 0.32 12.76
C ILE A 57 8.00 0.36 11.73
N SER A 58 9.26 0.41 12.17
CA SER A 58 10.43 0.40 11.27
C SER A 58 10.42 -0.83 10.36
N LYS A 59 10.18 -2.03 10.90
CA LYS A 59 10.07 -3.26 10.09
C LYS A 59 8.94 -3.19 9.06
N ARG A 60 7.82 -2.54 9.39
CA ARG A 60 6.70 -2.36 8.47
C ARG A 60 7.07 -1.38 7.35
N LEU A 61 7.77 -0.30 7.67
CA LEU A 61 8.28 0.67 6.70
C LEU A 61 9.29 0.00 5.76
N ASP A 62 10.27 -0.74 6.28
CA ASP A 62 11.23 -1.50 5.47
C ASP A 62 10.53 -2.45 4.49
N ARG A 63 9.45 -3.11 4.95
CA ARG A 63 8.66 -4.01 4.11
C ARG A 63 7.93 -3.24 3.00
N ILE A 64 7.43 -2.04 3.29
CA ILE A 64 6.78 -1.17 2.30
C ILE A 64 7.81 -0.72 1.26
N ASP A 65 8.98 -0.25 1.70
CA ASP A 65 10.04 0.21 0.78
C ASP A 65 10.49 -0.90 -0.15
N ARG A 66 10.68 -2.12 0.37
CA ARG A 66 11.00 -3.29 -0.48
C ARG A 66 9.87 -3.63 -1.46
N ARG A 67 8.60 -3.37 -1.12
CA ARG A 67 7.48 -3.57 -2.05
C ARG A 67 7.47 -2.48 -3.12
N ILE A 68 7.72 -1.23 -2.74
CA ILE A 68 7.82 -0.10 -3.69
C ILE A 68 8.96 -0.35 -4.67
N ALA A 69 10.16 -0.70 -4.21
CA ALA A 69 11.29 -0.98 -5.08
C ALA A 69 11.02 -2.13 -6.07
N ARG A 70 10.27 -3.16 -5.66
CA ARG A 70 9.84 -4.23 -6.59
C ARG A 70 8.81 -3.72 -7.60
N LEU A 71 7.82 -2.94 -7.16
CA LEU A 71 6.83 -2.35 -8.05
C LEU A 71 7.47 -1.40 -9.08
N GLU A 72 8.45 -0.60 -8.67
CA GLU A 72 9.22 0.26 -9.57
C GLU A 72 9.96 -0.58 -10.61
N ARG A 73 10.63 -1.66 -10.19
CA ARG A 73 11.29 -2.59 -11.12
C ARG A 73 10.30 -3.20 -12.10
N ASP A 74 9.18 -3.74 -11.62
CA ASP A 74 8.17 -4.39 -12.45
C ASP A 74 7.52 -3.39 -13.42
N LEU A 75 7.33 -2.14 -12.99
CA LEU A 75 6.84 -1.06 -13.83
C LEU A 75 7.84 -0.69 -14.93
N CYS A 76 9.13 -0.55 -14.60
CA CYS A 76 10.17 -0.31 -15.59
C CYS A 76 10.20 -1.43 -16.65
N ILE A 77 10.19 -2.70 -16.22
CA ILE A 77 10.15 -3.86 -17.13
C ILE A 77 8.90 -3.80 -18.02
N SER A 78 7.74 -3.43 -17.46
CA SER A 78 6.49 -3.32 -18.20
C SER A 78 6.56 -2.22 -19.26
N ILE A 79 7.12 -1.06 -18.91
CA ILE A 79 7.30 0.07 -19.84
C ILE A 79 8.29 -0.31 -20.96
N GLU A 80 9.41 -0.96 -20.62
CA GLU A 80 10.39 -1.44 -21.62
C GLU A 80 9.76 -2.47 -22.56
N THR A 81 9.02 -3.44 -22.01
CA THR A 81 8.31 -4.47 -22.79
C THR A 81 7.30 -3.82 -23.74
N LEU A 82 6.53 -2.85 -23.27
CA LEU A 82 5.55 -2.12 -24.09
C LEU A 82 6.25 -1.33 -25.21
N ALA A 83 7.36 -0.65 -24.90
CA ALA A 83 8.15 0.08 -25.90
C ALA A 83 8.67 -0.86 -27.00
N VAL A 84 9.20 -2.03 -26.62
CA VAL A 84 9.64 -3.06 -27.57
C VAL A 84 8.47 -3.57 -28.41
N PHE A 85 7.33 -3.87 -27.78
CA PHE A 85 6.12 -4.32 -28.47
C PHE A 85 5.64 -3.29 -29.51
N ILE A 86 5.55 -2.01 -29.14
CA ILE A 86 5.11 -0.94 -30.04
C ILE A 86 6.05 -0.82 -31.24
N ARG A 87 7.38 -0.85 -31.02
CA ARG A 87 8.37 -0.82 -32.11
C ARG A 87 8.22 -2.02 -33.04
N PHE A 88 8.10 -3.22 -32.47
CA PHE A 88 7.89 -4.44 -33.25
C PHE A 88 6.61 -4.36 -34.09
N TRP A 89 5.51 -3.91 -33.49
CA TRP A 89 4.22 -3.79 -34.15
C TRP A 89 4.25 -2.79 -35.32
N LEU A 90 4.83 -1.59 -35.09
CA LEU A 90 4.98 -0.55 -36.12
C LEU A 90 5.88 -0.98 -37.30
N ALA A 91 6.80 -1.91 -37.05
CA ALA A 91 7.71 -2.44 -38.07
C ALA A 91 7.12 -3.61 -38.87
N THR A 92 6.10 -4.31 -38.36
CA THR A 92 5.60 -5.58 -38.93
C THR A 92 4.17 -5.52 -39.43
N THR A 93 3.41 -4.49 -39.08
CA THR A 93 1.99 -4.35 -39.45
C THR A 93 1.79 -3.13 -40.35
N PRO A 94 1.18 -3.26 -41.56
CA PRO A 94 0.63 -4.46 -42.19
C PRO A 94 1.68 -5.33 -42.91
N ALA A 95 1.36 -6.62 -43.12
CA ALA A 95 2.18 -7.54 -43.90
C ALA A 95 2.23 -7.08 -45.37
N LEU A 96 3.36 -6.48 -45.75
CA LEU A 96 3.62 -5.99 -47.11
C LEU A 96 4.52 -7.00 -47.84
N PRO A 97 4.39 -7.15 -49.18
CA PRO A 97 5.36 -7.89 -49.99
C PRO A 97 6.81 -7.45 -49.72
N GLU A 98 7.77 -8.37 -49.81
CA GLU A 98 9.18 -8.21 -49.38
C GLU A 98 9.85 -6.86 -49.74
N PRO A 99 9.70 -6.28 -50.97
CA PRO A 99 10.31 -4.99 -51.28
C PRO A 99 9.69 -3.80 -50.54
N MET A 100 8.39 -3.86 -50.23
CA MET A 100 7.69 -2.83 -49.45
C MET A 100 7.86 -3.02 -47.94
N ALA A 101 8.06 -4.26 -47.48
CA ALA A 101 8.33 -4.56 -46.07
C ALA A 101 9.65 -3.94 -45.60
N GLN A 102 10.69 -3.94 -46.44
CA GLN A 102 11.97 -3.32 -46.10
C GLN A 102 11.86 -1.80 -45.94
N ALA A 103 11.10 -1.14 -46.83
CA ALA A 103 10.82 0.29 -46.74
C ALA A 103 9.94 0.63 -45.53
N ALA A 104 8.99 -0.23 -45.16
CA ALA A 104 8.16 -0.06 -43.97
C ALA A 104 8.97 -0.21 -42.67
N ARG A 105 9.88 -1.19 -42.59
CA ARG A 105 10.82 -1.36 -41.47
C ARG A 105 11.77 -0.17 -41.35
N ALA A 106 12.25 0.39 -42.45
CA ALA A 106 13.10 1.59 -42.44
C ALA A 106 12.37 2.81 -41.85
N LYS A 107 11.06 2.95 -42.07
CA LYS A 107 10.24 4.02 -41.50
C LYS A 107 9.72 3.74 -40.08
N ALA A 108 9.96 2.56 -39.52
CA ALA A 108 9.44 2.18 -38.21
C ALA A 108 10.01 3.06 -37.08
N SER A 109 11.27 3.50 -37.20
CA SER A 109 11.88 4.44 -36.25
C SER A 109 11.16 5.79 -36.24
N ASP A 110 10.96 6.41 -37.41
CA ASP A 110 10.26 7.69 -37.53
C ASP A 110 8.82 7.64 -36.98
N ARG A 111 8.13 6.50 -37.21
CA ARG A 111 6.79 6.25 -36.66
C ARG A 111 6.82 6.12 -35.14
N TYR A 112 7.84 5.46 -34.59
CA TYR A 112 8.00 5.36 -33.13
C TYR A 112 8.26 6.73 -32.50
N ASP A 113 9.13 7.55 -33.08
CA ASP A 113 9.42 8.89 -32.56
C ASP A 113 8.19 9.81 -32.63
N SER A 114 7.39 9.67 -33.69
CA SER A 114 6.10 10.35 -33.83
C SER A 114 5.10 9.89 -32.75
N PHE A 115 5.05 8.59 -32.44
CA PHE A 115 4.24 8.04 -31.35
C PHE A 115 4.67 8.61 -29.98
N VAL A 116 5.97 8.58 -29.66
CA VAL A 116 6.51 9.12 -28.40
C VAL A 116 6.15 10.61 -28.26
N SER A 117 6.29 11.38 -29.34
CA SER A 117 5.92 12.80 -29.37
C SER A 117 4.42 13.03 -29.14
N ALA A 118 3.56 12.20 -29.73
CA ALA A 118 2.11 12.28 -29.53
C ALA A 118 1.71 11.92 -28.09
N LEU A 119 2.32 10.87 -27.52
CA LEU A 119 2.13 10.47 -26.13
C LEU A 119 2.55 11.59 -25.17
N GLY A 120 3.72 12.20 -25.37
CA GLY A 120 4.19 13.32 -24.56
C GLY A 120 3.24 14.51 -24.60
N ARG A 121 2.71 14.86 -25.79
CA ARG A 121 1.68 15.92 -25.92
C ARG A 121 0.40 15.59 -25.16
N ARG A 122 -0.06 14.32 -25.22
CA ARG A 122 -1.26 13.88 -24.50
C ARG A 122 -1.07 13.95 -22.98
N LEU A 123 0.07 13.48 -22.46
CA LEU A 123 0.38 13.55 -21.02
C LEU A 123 0.48 15.00 -20.51
N ALA A 124 0.97 15.92 -21.33
CA ALA A 124 1.10 17.33 -20.94
C ALA A 124 -0.22 18.13 -21.01
N LYS A 125 -1.20 17.71 -21.82
CA LYS A 125 -2.39 18.53 -22.15
C LYS A 125 -3.74 17.84 -21.99
N GLY A 126 -3.80 16.52 -21.90
CA GLY A 126 -5.05 15.75 -21.91
C GLY A 126 -5.51 15.31 -20.51
N PRO A 127 -6.79 14.91 -20.35
CA PRO A 127 -7.23 14.20 -19.16
C PRO A 127 -6.36 12.94 -18.97
N ASN A 128 -6.07 12.60 -17.72
CA ASN A 128 -5.29 11.39 -17.43
C ASN A 128 -6.04 10.20 -18.02
N LEU A 129 -5.33 9.26 -18.66
CA LEU A 129 -5.95 8.03 -19.19
C LEU A 129 -6.85 7.32 -18.16
N ARG A 130 -6.53 7.44 -16.86
CA ARG A 130 -7.36 6.95 -15.75
C ARG A 130 -8.78 7.52 -15.71
N GLN A 131 -9.00 8.74 -16.20
CA GLN A 131 -10.32 9.37 -16.26
C GLN A 131 -11.17 8.85 -17.43
N GLU A 132 -10.55 8.19 -18.41
CA GLU A 132 -11.23 7.55 -19.54
C GLU A 132 -11.52 6.05 -19.28
N ILE A 133 -10.94 5.47 -18.23
CA ILE A 133 -11.15 4.08 -17.81
C ILE A 133 -12.14 4.09 -16.64
N PRO A 134 -13.38 3.61 -16.81
CA PRO A 134 -14.33 3.50 -15.69
C PRO A 134 -13.73 2.64 -14.58
N GLU A 135 -13.70 3.13 -13.34
CA GLU A 135 -13.18 2.37 -12.19
C GLU A 135 -14.11 1.21 -11.76
N ASP A 136 -15.28 1.08 -12.37
CA ASP A 136 -16.25 0.03 -12.04
C ASP A 136 -15.92 -1.31 -12.72
N VAL A 137 -14.99 -2.04 -12.10
CA VAL A 137 -15.07 -3.51 -12.08
C VAL A 137 -15.28 -3.92 -10.63
N ALA A 138 -16.45 -3.60 -10.09
CA ALA A 138 -16.96 -4.29 -8.93
C ALA A 138 -17.02 -5.79 -9.28
N SER A 139 -16.16 -6.58 -8.65
CA SER A 139 -16.26 -8.04 -8.69
C SER A 139 -17.66 -8.40 -8.19
N PRO A 140 -18.51 -9.10 -8.97
CA PRO A 140 -19.78 -9.58 -8.44
C PRO A 140 -19.46 -10.67 -7.43
N ILE A 141 -19.32 -10.29 -6.17
CA ILE A 141 -19.44 -11.22 -5.05
C ILE A 141 -20.89 -11.68 -5.13
N ASN A 142 -21.08 -12.89 -5.65
CA ASN A 142 -22.37 -13.56 -5.71
C ASN A 142 -22.59 -14.24 -4.35
N PRO A 143 -23.50 -13.76 -3.47
CA PRO A 143 -23.78 -14.39 -2.21
C PRO A 143 -25.11 -15.15 -2.35
N GLU A 144 -25.12 -16.23 -3.13
CA GLU A 144 -26.21 -17.19 -3.13
C GLU A 144 -25.64 -18.58 -3.43
N GLN A 145 -25.31 -19.32 -2.38
CA GLN A 145 -25.63 -20.74 -2.29
C GLN A 145 -26.03 -21.00 -0.84
N ASP A 146 -27.28 -21.47 -0.69
CA ASP A 146 -27.97 -21.86 0.54
C ASP A 146 -27.16 -22.80 1.46
#